data_AF-A0A535I7Y4-F1
#
_entry.id   AF-A0A535I7Y4-F1
#
_cell.length_a   1.000
_cell.length_b   1.000
_cell.length_c   1.000
_cell.angle_alpha   90.00
_cell.angle_beta   90.00
_cell.angle_gamma   90.00
#
_symmetry.space_group_name_H-M   'P 1'
#
loop_
_entity.id
_entity.type
_entity.pdbx_description
1 polymer ?
#
loop_
_entity_poly.entity_id
_entity_poly.type
_entity_poly.pdbx_seq_one_letter_code
_entity_poly.pdbx_strand_id
1 'polypeptide(L)' 'MHTFENDGGPDDANHAQFGLFILKGMNGHGARQTNGARIYDVAPTILNALGLDVPGDMIGVNLQER' A
#
# COMPACT_ATOMS: atom_id res chain seq x y z
N MET A 1 -27.01 -18.11 16.54
CA MET A 1 -26.84 -17.90 15.09
C MET A 1 -26.91 -16.41 14.83
N HIS A 2 -25.81 -15.79 14.42
CA HIS A 2 -25.76 -14.42 13.92
C HIS A 2 -24.98 -14.47 12.61
N THR A 3 -25.69 -14.30 11.49
CA THR A 3 -25.12 -14.08 10.17
C THR A 3 -25.36 -12.61 9.82
N PHE A 4 -24.29 -11.86 9.63
CA PHE A 4 -24.31 -10.58 8.93
C PHE A 4 -23.13 -10.60 7.95
N GLU A 5 -23.47 -10.99 6.72
CA GLU A 5 -22.86 -10.57 5.45
C GLU A 5 -21.40 -10.13 5.50
N ASN A 6 -20.51 -11.11 5.45
CA ASN A 6 -19.28 -10.94 4.69
C ASN A 6 -19.25 -12.05 3.64
N ASP A 7 -18.76 -11.73 2.44
CA ASP A 7 -18.55 -12.63 1.32
C ASP A 7 -17.51 -13.69 1.74
N GLY A 8 -17.98 -14.68 2.50
CA GLY A 8 -17.19 -15.68 3.19
C GLY A 8 -16.72 -16.79 2.24
N GLY A 9 -16.16 -16.42 1.09
CA GLY A 9 -15.10 -17.24 0.53
C GLY A 9 -13.98 -17.30 1.56
N PRO A 10 -13.27 -18.43 1.72
CA PRO A 10 -12.05 -18.40 2.53
C PRO A 10 -11.19 -17.27 1.95
N ASP A 11 -10.89 -16.25 2.76
CA ASP A 11 -10.10 -15.08 2.34
C ASP A 11 -8.63 -15.48 2.18
N ASP A 12 -8.42 -16.46 1.31
CA ASP A 12 -7.25 -16.57 0.49
C ASP A 12 -7.43 -15.54 -0.63
N ALA A 13 -7.34 -14.25 -0.32
CA ALA A 13 -6.87 -13.25 -1.28
C ALA A 13 -5.45 -13.66 -1.72
N ASN A 14 -5.45 -14.69 -2.54
CA ASN A 14 -4.31 -15.45 -2.98
C ASN A 14 -3.79 -14.74 -4.21
N HIS A 15 -2.65 -14.08 -4.05
CA HIS A 15 -1.68 -14.10 -5.13
C HIS A 15 -0.24 -14.00 -4.61
N ALA A 16 0.40 -15.17 -4.55
CA ALA A 16 1.69 -15.52 -5.13
C ALA A 16 2.87 -14.51 -5.13
N GLN A 17 4.06 -15.10 -5.21
CA GLN A 17 5.38 -14.71 -4.68
C GLN A 17 5.79 -13.25 -4.39
N PHE A 18 5.20 -12.16 -4.92
CA PHE A 18 5.41 -10.74 -4.48
C PHE A 18 4.41 -9.76 -5.17
N GLY A 19 3.10 -10.06 -5.26
CA GLY A 19 2.28 -9.46 -6.32
C GLY A 19 1.67 -8.06 -6.08
N LEU A 20 2.07 -6.93 -6.67
CA LEU A 20 3.30 -6.41 -7.31
C LEU A 20 3.15 -4.86 -7.24
N PHE A 21 4.21 -4.10 -6.94
CA PHE A 21 4.17 -2.65 -6.68
C PHE A 21 5.02 -1.86 -7.71
N ILE A 22 4.45 -0.88 -8.43
CA ILE A 22 5.20 0.05 -9.30
C ILE A 22 4.55 1.45 -9.24
N LEU A 23 5.32 2.48 -8.86
CA LEU A 23 4.89 3.88 -8.82
C LEU A 23 5.76 4.74 -9.75
N LYS A 24 5.15 5.55 -10.64
CA LYS A 24 5.87 6.50 -11.52
C LYS A 24 4.91 7.59 -12.02
N GLY A 25 5.32 8.85 -12.16
CA GLY A 25 5.51 9.86 -11.11
C GLY A 25 5.31 11.24 -11.77
N MET A 26 5.36 12.32 -10.98
CA MET A 26 5.88 13.60 -11.45
C MET A 26 6.78 14.09 -10.33
N ASN A 27 8.11 14.05 -10.56
CA ASN A 27 9.20 14.80 -9.88
C ASN A 27 10.54 14.03 -9.82
N GLY A 28 11.06 13.55 -10.95
CA GLY A 28 12.51 13.38 -11.13
C GLY A 28 13.22 12.22 -10.41
N HIS A 29 12.54 11.44 -9.56
CA HIS A 29 13.16 10.25 -8.97
C HIS A 29 13.23 9.13 -10.03
N GLY A 30 14.44 8.66 -10.32
CA GLY A 30 14.67 7.53 -11.23
C GLY A 30 14.00 6.25 -10.72
N ALA A 31 13.87 5.25 -11.59
CA ALA A 31 13.32 3.96 -11.19
C ALA A 31 14.18 3.35 -10.06
N ARG A 32 13.59 3.17 -8.87
CA ARG A 32 14.23 2.54 -7.72
C ARG A 32 13.46 1.29 -7.30
N GLN A 33 14.18 0.19 -7.09
CA GLN A 33 13.61 -1.02 -6.51
C GLN A 33 13.34 -0.79 -5.01
N THR A 34 12.09 -1.01 -4.59
CA THR A 34 11.69 -0.94 -3.18
C THR A 34 11.55 -2.35 -2.64
N ASN A 35 12.39 -2.70 -1.65
CA ASN A 35 12.37 -4.02 -1.01
C ASN A 35 11.55 -3.96 0.29
N GLY A 36 10.81 -5.02 0.59
CA GLY A 36 10.11 -5.17 1.87
C GLY A 36 8.91 -4.24 2.08
N ALA A 37 8.31 -3.72 1.00
CA ALA A 37 7.09 -2.94 1.06
C ALA A 37 5.96 -3.77 1.69
N ARG A 38 5.22 -3.15 2.62
CA ARG A 38 4.04 -3.75 3.24
C ARG A 38 2.79 -3.14 2.63
N ILE A 39 1.67 -3.88 2.65
CA ILE A 39 0.39 -3.35 2.16
C ILE A 39 -0.04 -2.06 2.89
N TYR A 40 0.34 -1.92 4.17
CA TYR A 40 0.05 -0.72 4.95
C TYR A 40 0.79 0.53 4.48
N ASP A 41 1.92 0.37 3.78
CA ASP A 41 2.71 1.49 3.26
C ASP A 41 2.01 2.16 2.06
N VAL A 42 1.00 1.51 1.45
CA VAL A 42 0.33 2.00 0.24
C VAL A 42 -0.46 3.28 0.49
N ALA A 43 -1.30 3.31 1.53
CA ALA A 43 -2.15 4.46 1.84
C ALA A 43 -1.34 5.76 2.12
N PRO A 44 -0.34 5.78 3.04
CA PRO A 44 0.45 6.98 3.30
C PRO A 44 1.27 7.43 2.08
N THR A 45 1.75 6.49 1.24
CA THR A 45 2.45 6.81 -0.01
C THR A 45 1.56 7.54 -1.01
N ILE A 46 0.29 7.14 -1.14
CA ILE A 46 -0.67 7.78 -2.05
C ILE A 46 -1.07 9.18 -1.55
N LEU A 47 -1.34 9.33 -0.25
CA LEU A 47 -1.66 10.63 0.33
C LEU A 47 -0.55 11.65 0.10
N ASN A 48 0.70 11.25 0.34
CA ASN A 48 1.86 12.09 0.06
C ASN A 48 1.98 12.43 -1.44
N ALA A 49 1.79 11.45 -2.32
CA ALA A 49 1.81 11.68 -3.78
C ALA A 49 0.73 12.67 -4.26
N LEU A 50 -0.39 12.77 -3.54
CA LEU A 50 -1.48 13.72 -3.81
C LEU A 50 -1.32 15.07 -3.09
N GLY A 51 -0.27 15.25 -2.28
CA GLY A 51 -0.05 16.46 -1.48
C GLY A 51 -0.99 16.61 -0.29
N LEU A 52 -1.52 15.49 0.23
CA LEU A 52 -2.40 15.44 1.40
C LEU A 52 -1.62 15.10 2.67
N ASP A 53 -2.11 15.57 3.82
CA ASP A 53 -1.54 15.21 5.12
C ASP A 53 -1.66 13.71 5.39
N VAL A 54 -0.55 13.11 5.83
CA VAL A 54 -0.50 11.72 6.29
C VAL A 54 -0.71 11.71 7.81
N PRO A 55 -1.75 11.03 8.33
CA PRO A 55 -1.96 10.90 9.77
C PRO A 55 -0.79 10.21 10.48
N GLY A 56 -0.36 10.76 11.61
CA GLY A 56 0.80 10.26 12.37
C GLY A 56 0.58 8.92 13.08
N ASP A 57 -0.65 8.42 13.11
CA ASP A 57 -1.05 7.14 13.71
C ASP A 57 -1.16 6.01 12.67
N MET A 58 -0.91 6.28 11.38
CA MET A 58 -0.79 5.23 10.37
C MET A 58 0.41 4.33 10.67
N ILE A 59 0.20 3.02 10.58
CA ILE A 59 1.25 2.01 10.84
C ILE A 59 2.19 1.78 9.66
N GLY A 60 1.82 2.23 8.47
CA GLY A 60 2.66 2.20 7.26
C GLY A 60 3.41 3.50 7.06
N VAL A 61 4.36 3.50 6.13
CA VAL A 61 5.18 4.67 5.82
C VAL A 61 5.13 5.05 4.35
N ASN A 62 5.50 6.28 4.04
CA ASN A 62 5.68 6.72 2.66
C ASN A 62 6.87 6.01 2.00
N LEU A 63 6.62 5.28 0.91
CA LEU A 63 7.63 4.54 0.17
C LEU A 63 8.52 5.44 -0.71
N GLN A 64 8.14 6.70 -0.96
CA GLN A 64 8.95 7.65 -1.74
C GLN A 64 10.09 8.30 -0.94
N GLU A 65 10.03 8.23 0.40
CA GLU A 65 11.04 8.79 1.32
C GLU A 65 12.02 7.74 1.86
N ARG A 66 11.85 6.47 1.47
CA ARG A 66 12.73 5.35 1.83
C ARG A 66 13.79 5.15 0.77
#